data_AF-A0A9X5X6D3-F1
#
_entry.id   AF-A0A9X5X6D3-F1
#
_cell.length_a   1.000
_cell.length_b   1.000
_cell.length_c   1.000
_cell.angle_alpha   90.00
_cell.angle_beta   90.00
_cell.angle_gamma   90.00
#
_symmetry.space_group_name_H-M   'P 1'
#
loop_
_entity.id
_entity.type
_entity.pdbx_description
1 polymer ?
#
loop_
_entity_poly.entity_id
_entity_poly.type
_entity_poly.pdbx_seq_one_letter_code
_entity_poly.pdbx_strand_id
1 'polypeptide(L)'
;YLAMVAFTPPLLRLHDRYGWGAFGGPAAAAGLVDVLRFGFGVPYVEFLNFAFVWLAVHQLGFLRADGKLRRPYLLAGAGLAGAVLLVAYGPYPLSMVGMPGEKISNMAPPTFALLCHGLWLVGGVESLRGPARRWLRRPRVWRAVVAANGVSMTAFLW
;
A
#
# COMPACT_ATOMS: atom_id res chain seq x y z
N TYR A 1 3.84 -11.12 7.58
CA TYR A 1 4.95 -11.45 6.66
C TYR A 1 4.97 -12.93 6.27
N LEU A 2 5.17 -13.88 7.20
CA LEU A 2 5.21 -15.32 6.88
C LEU A 2 3.99 -15.83 6.10
N ALA A 3 2.78 -15.43 6.51
CA ALA A 3 1.56 -15.76 5.77
C ALA A 3 1.61 -15.28 4.32
N MET A 4 2.06 -14.04 4.06
CA MET A 4 2.18 -13.53 2.69
C MET A 4 3.12 -14.38 1.85
N VAL A 5 4.28 -14.76 2.40
CA VAL A 5 5.26 -15.60 1.70
C VAL A 5 4.67 -16.98 1.38
N ALA A 6 3.97 -17.59 2.33
CA ALA A 6 3.31 -18.88 2.14
C ALA A 6 2.19 -18.81 1.10
N PHE A 7 1.46 -17.70 1.03
CA PHE A 7 0.40 -17.48 0.04
C PHE A 7 0.90 -16.94 -1.31
N THR A 8 2.19 -16.66 -1.49
CA THR A 8 2.73 -16.19 -2.77
C THR A 8 2.37 -17.11 -3.95
N PRO A 9 2.55 -18.45 -3.89
CA PRO A 9 2.21 -19.30 -5.04
C PRO A 9 0.74 -19.27 -5.47
N PRO A 10 -0.28 -19.39 -4.58
CA PRO A 10 -1.67 -19.24 -5.00
C PRO A 10 -2.01 -17.80 -5.44
N LEU A 11 -1.42 -16.78 -4.82
CA LEU A 11 -1.62 -15.38 -5.22
C LEU A 11 -1.07 -15.08 -6.61
N LEU A 12 0.07 -15.69 -6.96
CA LEU A 12 0.66 -15.60 -8.28
C LEU A 12 -0.24 -16.26 -9.33
N ARG A 13 -0.76 -17.48 -9.06
CA ARG A 13 -1.72 -18.13 -9.97
C ARG A 13 -2.98 -17.29 -10.19
N LEU A 14 -3.48 -16.65 -9.13
CA LEU A 14 -4.63 -15.75 -9.22
C LEU A 14 -4.29 -14.52 -10.07
N HIS A 15 -3.11 -13.93 -9.88
CA HIS A 15 -2.61 -12.80 -10.65
C HIS A 15 -2.41 -13.14 -12.13
N ASP A 16 -1.83 -14.29 -12.46
CA ASP A 16 -1.61 -14.71 -13.84
C ASP A 16 -2.95 -14.90 -14.58
N ARG A 17 -3.97 -15.38 -13.87
CA ARG A 17 -5.31 -15.59 -14.42
C ARG A 17 -6.13 -14.32 -14.58
N TYR A 18 -6.07 -13.40 -13.61
CA TYR A 18 -7.00 -12.26 -13.55
C TYR A 18 -6.33 -10.87 -13.63
N GLY A 19 -5.00 -10.79 -13.55
CA GLY A 19 -4.24 -9.55 -13.56
C GLY A 19 -4.77 -8.53 -12.54
N TRP A 20 -5.23 -7.37 -13.03
CA TRP A 20 -5.83 -6.33 -12.18
C TRP A 20 -7.06 -6.81 -11.39
N GLY A 21 -7.78 -7.83 -11.84
CA GLY A 21 -8.88 -8.43 -11.08
C GLY A 21 -8.42 -9.06 -9.76
N ALA A 22 -7.20 -9.62 -9.72
CA ALA A 22 -6.62 -10.18 -8.51
C ALA A 22 -6.27 -9.11 -7.47
N PHE A 23 -6.02 -7.86 -7.91
CA PHE A 23 -5.92 -6.68 -7.05
C PHE A 23 -7.30 -6.13 -6.65
N GLY A 24 -8.23 -6.05 -7.61
CA GLY A 24 -9.56 -5.47 -7.41
C GLY A 24 -10.39 -6.21 -6.37
N GLY A 25 -10.30 -7.55 -6.33
CA GLY A 25 -11.00 -8.38 -5.33
C GLY A 25 -10.68 -8.02 -3.88
N PRO A 26 -9.41 -8.14 -3.43
CA PRO A 26 -9.04 -7.78 -2.05
C PRO A 26 -9.19 -6.27 -1.79
N ALA A 27 -8.99 -5.39 -2.78
CA ALA A 27 -9.25 -3.96 -2.59
C ALA A 27 -10.73 -3.67 -2.30
N ALA A 28 -11.65 -4.26 -3.09
CA ALA A 28 -13.09 -4.11 -2.87
C ALA A 28 -13.52 -4.73 -1.53
N ALA A 29 -12.97 -5.90 -1.18
CA ALA A 29 -13.22 -6.55 0.11
C ALA A 29 -12.76 -5.67 1.29
N ALA A 30 -11.62 -5.00 1.18
CA ALA A 30 -11.15 -4.08 2.22
C ALA A 30 -12.08 -2.87 2.41
N GLY A 31 -12.59 -2.30 1.32
CA GLY A 31 -13.60 -1.24 1.38
C GLY A 31 -14.91 -1.72 2.01
N LEU A 32 -15.36 -2.93 1.67
CA LEU A 32 -16.56 -3.53 2.27
C LEU A 32 -16.39 -3.78 3.77
N VAL A 33 -15.23 -4.26 4.22
CA VAL A 33 -14.92 -4.43 5.65
C VAL A 33 -15.02 -3.11 6.38
N ASP A 34 -14.47 -2.03 5.83
CA ASP A 34 -14.57 -0.70 6.43
C ASP A 34 -16.01 -0.20 6.50
N VAL A 35 -16.82 -0.44 5.47
CA VAL A 35 -18.26 -0.12 5.47
C VAL A 35 -18.98 -0.90 6.57
N LEU A 36 -18.72 -2.20 6.72
CA LEU A 36 -19.32 -3.03 7.78
C LEU A 36 -18.89 -2.57 9.18
N ARG A 37 -17.61 -2.23 9.34
CA ARG A 37 -17.03 -1.74 10.59
C ARG A 37 -17.62 -0.39 10.99
N PHE A 38 -17.54 0.61 10.11
CA PHE A 38 -17.85 1.99 10.45
C PHE A 38 -19.31 2.38 10.19
N GLY A 39 -19.94 1.79 9.18
CA GLY A 39 -21.34 2.07 8.83
C GLY A 39 -22.34 1.21 9.59
N PHE A 40 -22.01 -0.06 9.84
CA PHE A 40 -22.92 -1.03 10.45
C PHE A 40 -22.49 -1.50 11.84
N GLY A 41 -21.30 -1.10 12.32
CA GLY A 41 -20.83 -1.45 13.66
C GLY A 41 -20.61 -2.95 13.88
N VAL A 42 -20.34 -3.72 12.82
CA VAL A 42 -20.14 -5.17 12.93
C VAL A 42 -18.84 -5.46 13.67
N PRO A 43 -18.88 -6.09 14.86
CA PRO A 43 -17.69 -6.28 15.66
C PRO A 43 -16.75 -7.31 15.03
N TYR A 44 -15.43 -7.10 15.19
CA TYR A 44 -14.34 -7.99 14.76
C TYR A 44 -14.16 -8.16 13.24
N VAL A 45 -15.02 -7.59 12.40
CA VAL A 45 -14.87 -7.67 10.94
C VAL A 45 -13.60 -6.97 10.46
N GLU A 46 -13.15 -5.95 11.19
CA GLU A 46 -11.96 -5.15 10.92
C GLU A 46 -10.68 -5.98 10.83
N PHE A 47 -10.60 -7.12 11.52
CA PHE A 47 -9.42 -7.98 11.49
C PHE A 47 -9.21 -8.62 10.12
N LEU A 48 -10.25 -8.76 9.30
CA LEU A 48 -10.13 -9.24 7.92
C LEU A 48 -9.27 -8.31 7.05
N ASN A 49 -9.16 -7.03 7.38
CA ASN A 49 -8.31 -6.12 6.63
C ASN A 49 -6.80 -6.41 6.79
N PHE A 50 -6.38 -7.14 7.83
CA PHE A 50 -5.02 -7.69 7.87
C PHE A 50 -4.77 -8.68 6.73
N ALA A 51 -5.79 -9.34 6.21
CA ALA A 51 -5.64 -10.10 4.98
C ALA A 51 -5.77 -9.17 3.77
N PHE A 52 -6.93 -8.54 3.60
CA PHE A 52 -7.29 -7.92 2.32
C PHE A 52 -6.40 -6.74 1.92
N VAL A 53 -6.06 -5.84 2.85
CA VAL A 53 -5.19 -4.69 2.53
C VAL A 53 -3.80 -5.17 2.10
N TRP A 54 -3.21 -6.09 2.85
CA TRP A 54 -1.87 -6.60 2.55
C TRP A 54 -1.84 -7.47 1.30
N LEU A 55 -2.88 -8.29 1.06
CA LEU A 55 -3.05 -9.03 -0.19
C LEU A 55 -3.14 -8.08 -1.39
N ALA A 56 -3.93 -7.01 -1.31
CA ALA A 56 -4.02 -6.00 -2.37
C ALA A 56 -2.66 -5.33 -2.63
N VAL A 57 -1.94 -4.92 -1.57
CA VAL A 57 -0.59 -4.34 -1.70
C VAL A 57 0.38 -5.33 -2.36
N HIS A 58 0.30 -6.62 -2.05
CA HIS A 58 1.15 -7.63 -2.66
C HIS A 58 0.86 -7.83 -4.16
N GLN A 59 -0.41 -7.77 -4.56
CA GLN A 59 -0.82 -7.82 -5.97
C GLN A 59 -0.27 -6.63 -6.78
N LEU A 60 -0.15 -5.44 -6.18
CA LEU A 60 0.56 -4.30 -6.82
C LEU A 60 2.02 -4.63 -7.12
N GLY A 61 2.67 -5.46 -6.30
CA GLY A 61 4.02 -5.95 -6.54
C GLY A 61 4.12 -6.77 -7.82
N PHE A 62 3.19 -7.70 -8.05
CA PHE A 62 3.15 -8.48 -9.29
C PHE A 62 2.81 -7.61 -10.51
N LEU A 63 1.82 -6.71 -10.39
CA LEU A 63 1.47 -5.75 -11.45
C LEU A 63 2.66 -4.87 -11.84
N ARG A 64 3.48 -4.47 -10.86
CA ARG A 64 4.72 -3.74 -11.08
C ARG A 64 5.76 -4.61 -11.78
N ALA A 65 5.96 -5.85 -11.32
CA ALA A 65 6.94 -6.78 -11.88
C ALA A 65 6.66 -7.08 -13.36
N ASP A 66 5.38 -7.25 -13.72
CA ASP A 66 4.91 -7.48 -15.09
C ASP A 66 4.94 -6.21 -15.97
N GLY A 67 5.26 -5.04 -15.41
CA GLY A 67 5.17 -3.77 -16.15
C GLY A 67 3.74 -3.33 -16.47
N LYS A 68 2.72 -3.88 -15.79
CA LYS A 68 1.29 -3.54 -15.97
C LYS A 68 0.93 -2.16 -15.40
N LEU A 69 1.78 -1.55 -14.58
CA LEU A 69 1.65 -0.17 -14.09
C LEU A 69 2.04 0.86 -15.17
N ARG A 70 1.32 0.90 -16.29
CA ARG A 70 1.65 1.75 -17.47
C ARG A 70 1.41 3.24 -17.23
N ARG A 71 0.51 3.59 -16.31
CA ARG A 71 0.17 4.97 -15.93
C ARG A 71 0.22 5.12 -14.40
N PRO A 72 1.42 5.01 -13.80
CA PRO A 72 1.56 4.99 -12.34
C PRO A 72 1.10 6.28 -11.68
N TYR A 73 1.08 7.41 -12.41
CA TYR A 73 0.53 8.68 -11.93
C TYR A 73 -0.98 8.64 -11.70
N LEU A 74 -1.74 7.82 -12.43
CA LEU A 74 -3.17 7.63 -12.16
C LEU A 74 -3.38 6.87 -10.86
N LEU A 75 -2.57 5.84 -10.62
CA LEU A 75 -2.57 5.10 -9.35
C LEU A 75 -2.22 6.03 -8.19
N ALA A 76 -1.20 6.88 -8.38
CA ALA A 76 -0.77 7.86 -7.41
C ALA A 76 -1.91 8.86 -7.10
N GLY A 77 -2.44 9.51 -8.14
CA GLY A 77 -3.50 10.50 -8.00
C GLY A 77 -4.77 9.93 -7.38
N ALA A 78 -5.21 8.74 -7.81
CA ALA A 78 -6.36 8.07 -7.24
C ALA A 78 -6.13 7.66 -5.76
N GLY A 79 -4.94 7.15 -5.44
CA GLY A 79 -4.57 6.82 -4.06
C GLY A 79 -4.55 8.04 -3.15
N LEU A 80 -3.95 9.14 -3.61
CA LEU A 80 -3.87 10.38 -2.85
C LEU A 80 -5.25 11.01 -2.67
N ALA A 81 -6.02 11.15 -3.75
CA ALA A 81 -7.37 11.67 -3.69
C ALA A 81 -8.26 10.82 -2.78
N GLY A 82 -8.18 9.49 -2.90
CA GLY A 82 -8.90 8.57 -2.03
C GLY A 82 -8.53 8.76 -0.56
N ALA A 83 -7.24 8.78 -0.22
CA ALA A 83 -6.80 8.99 1.16
C ALA A 83 -7.25 10.35 1.71
N VAL A 84 -7.12 11.43 0.92
CA VAL A 84 -7.56 12.78 1.31
C VAL A 84 -9.07 12.82 1.56
N LEU A 85 -9.87 12.26 0.64
CA LEU A 85 -11.33 12.26 0.79
C LEU A 85 -11.78 11.43 2.00
N LEU A 86 -11.15 10.27 2.22
CA LEU A 86 -11.45 9.41 3.38
C LEU A 86 -11.10 10.11 4.69
N VAL A 87 -9.96 10.80 4.78
CA VAL A 87 -9.58 11.54 6.00
C VAL A 87 -10.45 12.79 6.19
N ALA A 88 -10.75 13.53 5.12
CA ALA A 88 -11.49 14.79 5.21
C ALA A 88 -12.97 14.60 5.53
N TYR A 89 -13.58 13.52 5.02
CA TYR A 89 -15.03 13.30 5.10
C TYR A 89 -15.43 11.99 5.78
N GLY A 90 -14.49 11.08 6.00
CA GLY A 90 -14.74 9.78 6.62
C GLY A 90 -14.21 9.68 8.06
N PRO A 91 -14.41 8.53 8.71
CA PRO A 91 -14.00 8.30 10.11
C PRO A 91 -12.49 8.00 10.26
N TYR A 92 -11.67 8.35 9.26
CA TYR A 92 -10.28 7.93 9.17
C TYR A 92 -9.36 9.00 9.76
N PRO A 93 -8.43 8.63 10.67
CA PRO A 93 -7.48 9.59 11.21
C PRO A 93 -6.48 10.03 10.15
N LEU A 94 -5.96 11.25 10.30
CA LEU A 94 -4.89 11.77 9.45
C LEU A 94 -3.61 10.95 9.59
N SER A 95 -3.33 10.44 10.80
CA SER A 95 -2.17 9.60 11.04
C SER A 95 -2.30 8.24 10.35
N MET A 96 -1.31 7.90 9.52
CA MET A 96 -1.20 6.56 8.91
C MET A 96 -0.54 5.55 9.86
N VAL A 97 -0.19 5.95 11.08
CA VAL A 97 0.35 5.09 12.14
C VAL A 97 -0.49 5.26 13.41
N GLY A 98 -0.43 4.30 14.33
CA GLY A 98 -1.14 4.43 15.60
C GLY A 98 -0.50 5.54 16.46
N MET A 99 -1.29 6.55 16.83
CA MET A 99 -0.86 7.62 17.73
C MET A 99 -1.53 7.50 19.11
N PRO A 100 -0.83 7.81 20.21
CA PRO A 100 -1.45 7.90 21.52
C PRO A 100 -2.61 8.90 21.51
N GLY A 101 -3.78 8.48 22.00
CA GLY A 101 -4.98 9.32 22.07
C GLY A 101 -5.93 9.20 20.87
N GLU A 102 -5.52 8.57 19.76
CA GLU A 102 -6.43 8.25 18.65
C GLU A 102 -7.20 6.96 18.94
N LYS A 103 -8.54 7.02 18.83
CA LYS A 103 -9.41 5.84 19.02
C LYS A 103 -9.34 4.84 17.86
N ILE A 104 -9.00 5.32 16.67
CA ILE A 104 -8.92 4.53 15.44
C ILE A 104 -7.48 4.64 14.94
N SER A 105 -6.92 3.51 14.51
CA SER A 105 -5.62 3.46 13.83
C SER A 105 -5.82 2.95 12.41
N ASN A 106 -5.13 3.56 11.44
CA ASN A 106 -5.10 3.06 10.06
C ASN A 106 -4.24 1.80 9.90
N MET A 107 -3.48 1.39 10.91
CA MET A 107 -2.53 0.26 10.84
C MET A 107 -2.98 -0.98 11.62
N ALA A 108 -3.83 -0.82 12.63
CA ALA A 108 -4.19 -1.88 13.56
C ALA A 108 -5.67 -1.79 13.99
N PRO A 109 -6.58 -2.47 13.29
CA PRO A 109 -6.37 -3.15 12.00
C PRO A 109 -6.25 -2.20 10.80
N PRO A 110 -5.62 -2.62 9.69
CA PRO A 110 -5.49 -1.82 8.48
C PRO A 110 -6.83 -1.28 7.97
N THR A 111 -6.84 -0.08 7.42
CA THR A 111 -8.03 0.53 6.81
C THR A 111 -7.89 0.64 5.30
N PHE A 112 -9.00 0.91 4.62
CA PHE A 112 -8.99 1.25 3.21
C PHE A 112 -8.22 2.55 2.93
N ALA A 113 -8.20 3.50 3.89
CA ALA A 113 -7.37 4.70 3.80
C ALA A 113 -5.86 4.35 3.71
N LEU A 114 -5.40 3.34 4.46
CA LEU A 114 -4.03 2.84 4.34
C LEU A 114 -3.75 2.23 2.96
N LEU A 115 -4.71 1.50 2.38
CA LEU A 115 -4.59 0.99 1.02
C LEU A 115 -4.46 2.13 0.01
N CYS A 116 -5.31 3.16 0.09
CA CYS A 116 -5.22 4.37 -0.72
C CYS A 116 -3.84 5.06 -0.59
N HIS A 117 -3.32 5.17 0.63
CA HIS A 117 -1.99 5.70 0.88
C HIS A 117 -0.89 4.83 0.23
N GLY A 118 -1.03 3.50 0.28
CA GLY A 118 -0.16 2.57 -0.43
C GLY A 118 -0.18 2.78 -1.96
N LEU A 119 -1.36 3.00 -2.56
CA LEU A 119 -1.49 3.32 -3.98
C LEU A 119 -0.80 4.64 -4.35
N TRP A 120 -0.95 5.66 -3.49
CA TRP A 120 -0.23 6.93 -3.62
C TRP A 120 1.28 6.71 -3.68
N LEU A 121 1.84 6.00 -2.69
CA LEU A 121 3.28 5.77 -2.59
C LEU A 121 3.81 4.91 -3.74
N VAL A 122 3.13 3.81 -4.07
CA VAL A 122 3.53 2.91 -5.17
C VAL A 122 3.48 3.64 -6.50
N GLY A 123 2.39 4.35 -6.77
CA GLY A 123 2.23 5.13 -8.00
C GLY A 123 3.25 6.27 -8.09
N GLY A 124 3.50 6.98 -6.99
CA GLY A 124 4.48 8.06 -6.92
C GLY A 124 5.91 7.56 -7.20
N VAL A 125 6.32 6.49 -6.54
CA VAL A 125 7.64 5.86 -6.74
C VAL A 125 7.79 5.35 -8.17
N GLU A 126 6.78 4.66 -8.72
CA GLU A 126 6.85 4.17 -10.10
C GLU A 126 6.84 5.30 -11.13
N SER A 127 6.18 6.42 -10.87
CA SER A 127 6.23 7.61 -11.73
C SER A 127 7.64 8.21 -11.78
N LEU A 128 8.38 8.15 -10.67
CA LEU A 128 9.75 8.64 -10.58
C LEU A 128 10.81 7.62 -11.04
N ARG A 129 10.43 6.37 -11.30
CA ARG A 129 11.35 5.26 -11.63
C ARG A 129 12.28 5.57 -12.80
N GLY A 130 11.74 6.13 -13.88
CA GLY A 130 12.52 6.47 -15.08
C GLY A 130 13.59 7.55 -14.79
N PRO A 131 13.18 8.74 -14.33
CA PRO A 131 14.11 9.80 -13.91
C PRO A 131 15.12 9.34 -12.86
N ALA A 132 14.67 8.63 -11.82
CA ALA A 132 15.53 8.13 -10.76
C ALA A 132 16.59 7.17 -11.30
N ARG A 133 16.22 6.22 -12.16
CA ARG A 133 17.18 5.31 -12.82
C ARG A 133 18.24 6.06 -13.61
N ARG A 134 17.86 7.11 -14.36
CA ARG A 134 18.83 7.93 -15.12
C ARG A 134 19.79 8.67 -14.19
N TRP A 135 19.27 9.22 -13.09
CA TRP A 135 20.07 9.96 -12.12
C TRP A 135 21.06 9.05 -11.38
N LEU A 136 20.61 7.87 -10.97
CA LEU A 136 21.40 6.85 -10.27
C LEU A 136 22.51 6.22 -11.12
N ARG A 137 22.49 6.38 -12.46
CA ARG A 137 23.62 5.99 -13.32
C ARG A 137 24.89 6.81 -13.04
N ARG A 138 24.79 7.94 -12.35
CA ARG A 138 25.95 8.77 -11.98
C ARG A 138 26.65 8.16 -10.75
N PRO A 139 27.94 7.78 -10.83
CA PRO A 139 28.64 7.11 -9.72
C PRO A 139 28.62 7.88 -8.40
N ARG A 140 28.70 9.23 -8.46
CA ARG A 140 28.63 10.09 -7.27
C ARG A 140 27.29 9.97 -6.54
N VAL A 141 26.19 9.92 -7.28
CA VAL A 141 24.83 9.81 -6.73
C VAL A 141 24.64 8.41 -6.13
N TRP A 142 25.06 7.37 -6.85
CA TRP A 142 24.98 6.00 -6.34
C TRP A 142 25.77 5.80 -5.05
N ARG A 143 27.00 6.34 -4.96
CA ARG A 143 27.80 6.28 -3.73
C ARG A 143 27.10 6.92 -2.54
N ALA A 144 26.43 8.06 -2.73
CA ALA A 144 25.67 8.70 -1.68
C ALA A 144 24.50 7.82 -1.19
N VAL A 145 23.78 7.16 -2.11
CA VAL A 145 22.71 6.21 -1.75
C VAL A 145 23.26 5.04 -0.95
N VAL A 146 24.39 4.45 -1.35
CA VAL A 146 25.03 3.35 -0.62
C VAL A 146 25.45 3.78 0.78
N ALA A 147 26.06 4.97 0.92
CA ALA A 147 26.44 5.51 2.23
C ALA A 147 25.22 5.74 3.14
N ALA A 148 24.16 6.35 2.61
CA ALA A 148 22.90 6.55 3.34
C ALA A 148 22.26 5.22 3.74
N ASN A 149 22.26 4.22 2.85
CA ASN A 149 21.77 2.88 3.14
C ASN A 149 22.55 2.22 4.29
N GLY A 150 23.87 2.46 4.37
CA GLY A 150 24.73 1.95 5.45
C GLY A 150 24.33 2.41 6.86
N VAL A 151 23.70 3.57 6.99
CA VAL A 151 23.21 4.10 8.28
C VAL A 151 21.70 4.01 8.46
N SER A 152 20.98 3.53 7.43
CA SER A 152 19.51 3.53 7.41
C SER A 152 18.88 2.74 8.56
N MET A 153 19.42 1.56 8.87
CA MET A 153 18.93 0.76 10.01
C MET A 153 19.22 1.43 11.34
N THR A 154 20.37 2.09 11.50
CA THR A 154 20.69 2.85 12.70
C THR A 154 19.70 4.00 12.90
N ALA A 155 19.39 4.73 11.83
CA ALA A 155 18.41 5.81 11.87
C ALA A 155 16.97 5.31 12.13
N PHE A 156 16.61 4.12 11.64
CA PHE A 156 15.27 3.53 11.87
C PHE A 156 15.05 3.06 13.31
N LEU A 157 16.11 2.63 13.98
CA LEU A 157 16.05 2.10 15.36
C LEU A 157 16.20 3.19 16.43
N TRP A 158 16.48 4.43 16.04
CA TRP A 158 16.60 5.59 16.93
C TRP A 158 15.27 6.34 17.03
#